data_AF-A0A972T1B9-F1
#
_entry.id   AF-A0A972T1B9-F1
#
_cell.length_a   1.000
_cell.length_b   1.000
_cell.length_c   1.000
_cell.angle_alpha   90.00
_cell.angle_beta   90.00
_cell.angle_gamma   90.00
#
_symmetry.space_group_name_H-M   'P 1'
#
loop_
_entity.id
_entity.type
_entity.pdbx_description
1 polymer ?
#
loop_
_entity_poly.entity_id
_entity_poly.type
_entity_poly.pdbx_seq_one_letter_code
_entity_poly.pdbx_strand_id
1 'polypeptide(L)'
;MLAVVYIRVSGAIALFDLLVRQVVVREGEVLVEARVQAAAGVSRSGTAPHVFDPRNPGAVDEIVHLGDYWDESKLRSRKQEIIAANRRVARHFATAYSSLRVAKIAREEEKSCRSEGIRIERLNQLAGDLIRQVFGKEIPCGNGAPKDRHLFASALTPGGIVHHLPTILEVERLFVLKGEPGAGKERVLQELAGFAYRCGFRFEVYHCAFDPAQIDLLLLPEQRTAVLNLFPELDFVPTSLPGLNLYREYDFDFCLDPDSINACREELREAREVFARSLARAIAYIKKAKEVHDEMEQFYVEAMDFEGVERRRQEILARILAFAP
;
A
#
# COMPACT_ATOMS: atom_id res chain seq x y z
N MET A 1 16.84 21.19 17.25
CA MET A 1 15.85 20.16 16.86
C MET A 1 16.66 19.04 16.21
N LEU A 2 17.11 18.05 17.00
CA LEU A 2 18.00 16.99 16.53
C LEU A 2 17.23 16.01 15.65
N ALA A 3 17.38 16.13 14.33
CA ALA A 3 16.92 15.11 13.39
C ALA A 3 17.93 13.95 13.40
N VAL A 4 17.65 12.92 14.20
CA VAL A 4 18.42 11.67 14.22
C VAL A 4 18.06 10.90 12.94
N VAL A 5 18.95 10.95 11.94
CA VAL A 5 18.88 10.08 10.77
C VAL A 5 19.41 8.71 11.18
N TYR A 6 18.51 7.75 11.40
CA TYR A 6 18.87 6.35 11.56
C TYR A 6 19.30 5.78 10.20
N ILE A 7 20.59 5.73 9.93
CA ILE A 7 21.15 4.72 9.02
C ILE A 7 21.54 3.54 9.90
N ARG A 8 20.57 2.66 10.20
CA ARG A 8 20.82 1.45 10.97
C ARG A 8 21.47 0.42 10.04
N VAL A 9 22.81 0.40 10.00
CA VAL A 9 23.57 -0.73 9.45
C VAL A 9 23.73 -1.76 10.56
N SER A 10 22.70 -2.59 10.77
CA SER A 10 22.80 -3.79 11.58
C SER A 10 22.75 -5.00 10.65
N GLY A 11 23.81 -5.81 10.73
CA GLY A 11 24.10 -6.91 9.82
C GLY A 11 22.94 -7.87 9.61
N ALA A 12 22.81 -8.32 8.36
CA ALA A 12 21.88 -9.33 7.88
C ALA A 12 20.41 -9.06 8.20
N ILE A 13 19.70 -8.40 7.26
CA ILE A 13 18.37 -8.77 6.73
C ILE A 13 17.94 -7.64 5.77
N ALA A 14 17.52 -8.05 4.57
CA ALA A 14 17.08 -7.23 3.44
C ALA A 14 18.19 -6.42 2.74
N LEU A 15 18.93 -7.11 1.86
CA LEU A 15 19.48 -6.46 0.67
C LEU A 15 18.37 -5.58 0.09
N PHE A 16 18.69 -4.31 -0.07
CA PHE A 16 17.91 -3.29 -0.75
C PHE A 16 17.08 -3.88 -1.90
N ASP A 17 15.75 -3.91 -1.76
CA ASP A 17 14.81 -4.25 -2.85
C ASP A 17 14.78 -3.18 -3.97
N LEU A 18 15.83 -2.37 -4.08
CA LEU A 18 16.09 -1.48 -5.19
C LEU A 18 17.61 -1.41 -5.41
N LEU A 19 18.04 -1.86 -6.58
CA LEU A 19 19.08 -1.19 -7.36
C LEU A 19 18.68 0.30 -7.46
N VAL A 20 18.95 1.08 -6.41
CA VAL A 20 18.87 2.54 -6.44
C VAL A 20 20.02 2.97 -7.34
N ARG A 21 19.73 3.13 -8.63
CA ARG A 21 20.73 3.60 -9.60
C ARG A 21 21.06 5.08 -9.40
N GLN A 22 20.22 5.81 -8.67
CA GLN A 22 20.33 7.25 -8.44
C GLN A 22 19.69 7.62 -7.10
N VAL A 23 20.42 8.35 -6.25
CA VAL A 23 19.90 9.05 -5.07
C VAL A 23 19.89 10.54 -5.42
N VAL A 24 18.79 11.24 -5.12
CA VAL A 24 18.72 12.71 -5.25
C VAL A 24 18.67 13.34 -3.87
N VAL A 25 19.51 14.36 -3.68
CA VAL A 25 19.62 15.15 -2.45
C VAL A 25 19.10 16.57 -2.74
N ARG A 26 18.28 17.13 -1.85
CA ARG A 26 17.75 18.51 -1.92
C ARG A 26 18.29 19.39 -0.81
N GLU A 27 18.67 20.63 -1.13
CA GLU A 27 19.03 21.64 -0.13
C GLU A 27 17.80 22.10 0.69
N GLY A 28 17.95 22.19 2.01
CA GLY A 28 16.94 22.71 2.95
C GLY A 28 15.97 21.69 3.55
N GLU A 29 15.81 20.51 2.93
CA GLU A 29 15.09 19.35 3.46
C GLU A 29 15.81 18.08 2.98
N VAL A 30 16.44 17.31 3.88
CA VAL A 30 16.98 15.99 3.52
C VAL A 30 15.80 15.04 3.36
N LEU A 31 15.22 15.08 2.18
CA LEU A 31 14.02 14.36 1.82
C LEU A 31 14.42 13.26 0.84
N VAL A 32 14.67 12.05 1.36
CA VAL A 32 14.68 10.83 0.54
C VAL A 32 13.22 10.56 0.17
N GLU A 33 12.73 11.28 -0.82
CA GLU A 33 11.32 11.30 -1.18
C GLU A 33 11.04 10.32 -2.31
N ALA A 34 10.55 9.13 -1.97
CA ALA A 34 9.78 8.34 -2.93
C ALA A 34 8.37 8.98 -3.05
N ARG A 35 8.22 10.09 -3.80
CA ARG A 35 6.89 10.62 -4.11
C ARG A 35 6.18 9.68 -5.09
N VAL A 36 5.22 8.93 -4.59
CA VAL A 36 4.18 8.32 -5.42
C VAL A 36 3.28 9.44 -5.94
N GLN A 37 3.49 9.86 -7.19
CA GLN A 37 2.50 10.66 -7.89
C GLN A 37 1.38 9.71 -8.35
N ALA A 38 0.23 9.81 -7.71
CA ALA A 38 -0.97 9.10 -8.11
C ALA A 38 -1.44 9.59 -9.49
N ALA A 39 -1.40 8.71 -10.46
CA ALA A 39 -2.20 8.79 -11.67
C ALA A 39 -2.62 7.37 -12.06
N ALA A 40 -3.89 7.06 -11.78
CA ALA A 40 -4.67 5.94 -12.28
C ALA A 40 -4.05 4.52 -12.21
N GLY A 41 -4.54 3.73 -11.25
CA GLY A 41 -4.61 2.27 -11.36
C GLY A 41 -3.35 1.51 -10.94
N VAL A 42 -3.49 0.75 -9.85
CA VAL A 42 -2.51 -0.20 -9.30
C VAL A 42 -1.24 0.49 -8.80
N SER A 43 -0.95 0.36 -7.50
CA SER A 43 0.37 0.69 -6.93
C SER A 43 1.45 0.02 -7.79
N ARG A 44 2.10 0.83 -8.63
CA ARG A 44 3.12 0.43 -9.59
C ARG A 44 4.50 0.48 -8.94
N SER A 45 4.58 0.18 -7.64
CA SER A 45 5.82 0.13 -6.88
C SER A 45 6.10 -1.34 -6.53
N GLY A 46 6.82 -2.00 -7.43
CA GLY A 46 7.31 -3.36 -7.22
C GLY A 46 8.11 -3.93 -8.39
N THR A 47 8.10 -3.32 -9.59
CA THR A 47 8.58 -4.02 -10.80
C THR A 47 9.25 -3.18 -11.90
N ALA A 48 9.82 -2.03 -11.56
CA ALA A 48 10.89 -1.40 -12.36
C ALA A 48 11.68 -0.45 -11.44
N PRO A 49 13.01 -0.34 -11.54
CA PRO A 49 13.74 0.72 -10.84
C PRO A 49 13.17 2.06 -11.32
N HIS A 50 12.50 2.77 -10.42
CA HIS A 50 12.08 4.13 -10.68
C HIS A 50 13.36 4.96 -10.80
N VAL A 51 13.69 5.37 -12.03
CA VAL A 51 14.70 6.41 -12.22
C VAL A 51 14.12 7.67 -11.59
N PHE A 52 14.72 8.12 -10.50
CA PHE A 52 14.34 9.39 -9.90
C PHE A 52 15.08 10.49 -10.67
N ASP A 53 14.40 11.03 -11.67
CA ASP A 53 14.94 12.15 -12.42
C ASP A 53 14.90 13.42 -11.54
N PRO A 54 16.03 14.13 -11.36
CA PRO A 54 16.06 15.39 -10.64
C PRO A 54 15.16 16.41 -11.33
N ARG A 55 14.38 17.18 -10.55
CA ARG A 55 13.48 18.21 -11.10
C ARG A 55 14.25 19.46 -11.50
N ASN A 56 15.26 19.81 -10.71
CA ASN A 56 16.11 20.99 -10.88
C ASN A 56 17.59 20.58 -10.72
N PRO A 57 18.12 19.75 -11.63
CA PRO A 57 19.49 19.25 -11.54
C PRO A 57 20.51 20.39 -11.49
N GLY A 58 21.46 20.30 -10.55
CA GLY A 58 22.54 21.27 -10.37
C GLY A 58 22.15 22.56 -9.66
N ALA A 59 20.85 22.86 -9.54
CA ALA A 59 20.36 24.01 -8.78
C ALA A 59 20.03 23.63 -7.32
N VAL A 60 19.24 22.57 -7.14
CA VAL A 60 18.92 22.01 -5.81
C VAL A 60 18.93 20.49 -5.78
N ASP A 61 19.00 19.81 -6.92
CA ASP A 61 19.03 18.35 -7.01
C ASP A 61 20.40 17.88 -7.56
N GLU A 62 20.98 16.82 -7.00
CA GLU A 62 22.20 16.16 -7.53
C GLU A 62 21.93 14.67 -7.79
N ILE A 63 22.46 14.12 -8.89
CA ILE A 63 22.42 12.67 -9.16
C ILE A 63 23.66 12.02 -8.56
N VAL A 64 23.45 11.02 -7.70
CA VAL A 64 24.54 10.16 -7.21
C VAL A 64 24.74 8.99 -8.18
N HIS A 65 25.87 8.98 -8.88
CA HIS A 65 26.23 7.94 -9.84
C HIS A 65 26.90 6.75 -9.15
N LEU A 66 26.12 5.71 -8.82
CA LEU A 66 26.68 4.47 -8.26
C LEU A 66 27.23 3.51 -9.32
N GLY A 67 27.01 3.80 -10.61
CA GLY A 67 27.52 3.00 -11.72
C GLY A 67 29.05 3.03 -11.86
N ASP A 68 29.72 4.01 -11.25
CA ASP A 68 31.19 4.11 -11.25
C ASP A 68 31.86 3.04 -10.39
N TYR A 69 31.08 2.35 -9.54
CA TYR A 69 31.58 1.38 -8.55
C TYR A 69 31.28 -0.06 -8.91
N TRP A 70 30.81 -0.38 -10.12
CA TRP A 70 30.73 -1.77 -10.58
C TRP A 70 31.84 -2.13 -11.57
N ASP A 71 32.21 -3.40 -11.59
CA ASP A 71 33.07 -3.97 -12.62
C ASP A 71 32.23 -4.32 -13.86
N GLU A 72 32.29 -3.45 -14.86
CA GLU A 72 31.56 -3.64 -16.11
C GLU A 72 31.98 -4.92 -16.86
N SER A 73 33.23 -5.35 -16.74
CA SER A 73 33.73 -6.53 -17.45
C SER A 73 33.08 -7.82 -16.93
N LYS A 74 32.93 -7.94 -15.61
CA LYS A 74 32.20 -9.04 -14.95
C LYS A 74 30.74 -9.07 -15.42
N LEU A 75 30.05 -7.93 -15.39
CA LEU A 75 28.65 -7.85 -15.83
C LEU A 75 28.48 -8.17 -17.32
N ARG A 76 29.38 -7.66 -18.18
CA ARG A 76 29.35 -7.94 -19.62
C ARG A 76 29.55 -9.41 -19.93
N SER A 77 30.41 -10.11 -19.18
CA SER A 77 30.63 -11.55 -19.33
C SER A 77 29.37 -12.38 -19.04
N ARG A 78 28.51 -11.91 -18.12
CA ARG A 78 27.25 -12.55 -17.70
C ARG A 78 26.02 -11.93 -18.38
N LYS A 79 26.21 -11.10 -19.41
CA LYS A 79 25.14 -10.29 -20.05
C LYS A 79 23.92 -11.10 -20.46
N GLN A 80 24.12 -12.26 -21.08
CA GLN A 80 23.02 -13.07 -21.58
C GLN A 80 22.15 -13.62 -20.44
N GLU A 81 22.77 -13.99 -19.32
CA GLU A 81 22.09 -14.50 -18.13
C GLU A 81 21.28 -13.40 -17.45
N ILE A 82 21.85 -12.20 -17.29
CA ILE A 82 21.15 -11.03 -16.75
C ILE A 82 19.93 -10.66 -17.61
N ILE A 83 20.07 -10.65 -18.94
CA ILE A 83 18.96 -10.37 -19.85
C ILE A 83 17.89 -11.47 -19.76
N ALA A 84 18.29 -12.74 -19.69
CA ALA A 84 17.37 -13.86 -19.58
C ALA A 84 16.60 -13.84 -18.24
N ALA A 85 17.27 -13.51 -17.13
CA ALA A 85 16.66 -13.35 -15.82
C ALA A 85 15.64 -12.21 -15.82
N ASN A 86 15.98 -11.04 -16.36
CA ASN A 86 15.03 -9.93 -16.54
C ASN A 86 13.77 -10.34 -17.33
N ARG A 87 13.94 -11.11 -18.42
CA ARG A 87 12.80 -11.64 -19.20
C ARG A 87 11.95 -12.62 -18.39
N ARG A 88 12.56 -13.45 -17.54
CA ARG A 88 11.85 -14.36 -16.61
C ARG A 88 11.04 -13.56 -15.58
N VAL A 89 11.65 -12.56 -14.94
CA VAL A 89 10.98 -11.65 -13.98
C VAL A 89 9.76 -11.00 -14.63
N ALA A 90 9.92 -10.42 -15.83
CA ALA A 90 8.81 -9.80 -16.56
C ALA A 90 7.67 -10.79 -16.86
N ARG A 91 8.00 -12.04 -17.27
CA ARG A 91 6.99 -13.10 -17.51
C ARG A 91 6.25 -13.51 -16.23
N HIS A 92 6.95 -13.60 -15.09
CA HIS A 92 6.32 -13.91 -13.81
C HIS A 92 5.36 -12.80 -13.38
N PHE A 93 5.77 -11.53 -13.48
CA PHE A 93 4.87 -10.42 -13.19
C PHE A 93 3.68 -10.33 -14.13
N ALA A 94 3.87 -10.55 -15.44
CA ALA A 94 2.75 -10.62 -16.38
C ALA A 94 1.71 -11.70 -15.99
N THR A 95 2.17 -12.84 -15.47
CA THR A 95 1.29 -13.90 -14.96
C THR A 95 0.62 -13.52 -13.65
N ALA A 96 1.34 -12.86 -12.74
CA ALA A 96 0.78 -12.34 -11.49
C ALA A 96 -0.33 -11.32 -11.75
N TYR A 97 -0.07 -10.31 -12.59
CA TYR A 97 -1.08 -9.28 -12.94
C TYR A 97 -2.28 -9.86 -13.67
N SER A 98 -2.08 -10.88 -14.51
CA SER A 98 -3.20 -11.59 -15.14
C SER A 98 -4.05 -12.34 -14.11
N SER A 99 -3.41 -12.93 -13.10
CA SER A 99 -4.10 -13.63 -12.02
C SER A 99 -4.85 -12.66 -11.09
N LEU A 100 -4.28 -11.47 -10.80
CA LEU A 100 -4.98 -10.40 -10.07
C LEU A 100 -6.21 -9.90 -10.82
N ARG A 101 -6.15 -9.78 -12.16
CA ARG A 101 -7.32 -9.41 -12.97
C ARG A 101 -8.45 -10.44 -12.87
N VAL A 102 -8.12 -11.73 -12.92
CA VAL A 102 -9.12 -12.80 -12.73
C VAL A 102 -9.71 -12.75 -11.32
N ALA A 103 -8.87 -12.56 -10.30
CA ALA A 103 -9.36 -12.37 -8.93
C ALA A 103 -10.30 -11.17 -8.83
N LYS A 104 -10.00 -10.05 -9.51
CA LYS A 104 -10.84 -8.85 -9.47
C LYS A 104 -12.23 -9.13 -10.05
N ILE A 105 -12.30 -9.81 -11.19
CA ILE A 105 -13.57 -10.20 -11.83
C ILE A 105 -14.40 -11.07 -10.87
N ALA A 106 -13.79 -12.09 -10.25
CA ALA A 106 -14.49 -12.93 -9.28
C ALA A 106 -14.97 -12.16 -8.03
N ARG A 107 -14.19 -11.19 -7.55
CA ARG A 107 -14.61 -10.31 -6.46
C ARG A 107 -15.74 -9.36 -6.86
N GLU A 108 -15.77 -8.91 -8.11
CA GLU A 108 -16.87 -8.10 -8.65
C GLU A 108 -18.16 -8.92 -8.79
N GLU A 109 -18.05 -10.19 -9.19
CA GLU A 109 -19.16 -11.15 -9.21
C GLU A 109 -19.75 -11.37 -7.81
N GLU A 110 -18.91 -11.62 -6.80
CA GLU A 110 -19.35 -11.70 -5.40
C GLU A 110 -20.10 -10.44 -4.95
N LYS A 111 -19.58 -9.26 -5.31
CA LYS A 111 -20.19 -7.97 -4.99
C LYS A 111 -21.53 -7.79 -5.68
N SER A 112 -21.64 -8.15 -6.97
CA SER A 112 -22.88 -8.04 -7.74
C SER A 112 -23.97 -8.89 -7.10
N CYS A 113 -23.69 -10.17 -6.85
CA CYS A 113 -24.59 -11.14 -6.22
C CYS A 113 -25.14 -10.62 -4.87
N ARG A 114 -24.25 -10.13 -4.00
CA ARG A 114 -24.67 -9.58 -2.69
C ARG A 114 -25.38 -8.24 -2.80
N SER A 115 -25.05 -7.40 -3.77
CA SER A 115 -25.62 -6.06 -3.89
C SER A 115 -27.13 -6.08 -4.14
N GLU A 116 -27.63 -7.13 -4.81
CA GLU A 116 -29.07 -7.35 -5.03
C GLU A 116 -29.83 -7.62 -3.72
N GLY A 117 -29.15 -8.22 -2.72
CA GLY A 117 -29.71 -8.50 -1.41
C GLY A 117 -29.54 -7.39 -0.38
N ILE A 118 -29.00 -6.21 -0.72
CA ILE A 118 -28.81 -5.12 0.25
C ILE A 118 -30.16 -4.48 0.60
N ARG A 119 -30.54 -4.55 1.88
CA ARG A 119 -31.66 -3.78 2.45
C ARG A 119 -31.21 -2.35 2.70
N ILE A 120 -31.51 -1.48 1.74
CA ILE A 120 -31.00 -0.10 1.67
C ILE A 120 -31.36 0.72 2.91
N GLU A 121 -32.52 0.50 3.53
CA GLU A 121 -32.93 1.21 4.74
C GLU A 121 -32.00 0.89 5.91
N ARG A 122 -31.61 -0.38 6.05
CA ARG A 122 -30.68 -0.82 7.10
C ARG A 122 -29.28 -0.28 6.87
N LEU A 123 -28.81 -0.33 5.62
CA LEU A 123 -27.50 0.23 5.25
C LEU A 123 -27.45 1.74 5.57
N ASN A 124 -28.49 2.49 5.18
CA ASN A 124 -28.57 3.93 5.45
C ASN A 124 -28.66 4.24 6.96
N GLN A 125 -29.38 3.44 7.73
CA GLN A 125 -29.43 3.58 9.20
C GLN A 125 -28.06 3.36 9.83
N LEU A 126 -27.35 2.31 9.40
CA LEU A 126 -26.01 1.98 9.86
C LEU A 126 -25.02 3.09 9.48
N ALA A 127 -25.01 3.53 8.23
CA ALA A 127 -24.18 4.62 7.73
C ALA A 127 -24.43 5.92 8.51
N GLY A 128 -25.70 6.26 8.74
CA GLY A 128 -26.08 7.45 9.51
C GLY A 128 -25.65 7.37 10.98
N ASP A 129 -25.73 6.21 11.63
CA ASP A 129 -25.19 6.04 12.98
C ASP A 129 -23.66 6.19 12.98
N LEU A 130 -22.95 5.51 12.07
CA LEU A 130 -21.50 5.58 11.97
C LEU A 130 -21.01 7.01 11.75
N ILE A 131 -21.65 7.78 10.85
CA ILE A 131 -21.33 9.20 10.64
C ILE A 131 -21.46 10.00 11.94
N ARG A 132 -22.56 9.83 12.70
CA ARG A 132 -22.75 10.54 13.98
C ARG A 132 -21.72 10.13 15.03
N GLN A 133 -21.30 8.87 15.06
CA GLN A 133 -20.30 8.40 16.03
C GLN A 133 -18.88 8.90 15.69
N VAL A 134 -18.53 8.96 14.41
CA VAL A 134 -17.20 9.39 13.95
C VAL A 134 -17.05 10.90 14.05
N PHE A 135 -18.04 11.66 13.57
CA PHE A 135 -17.93 13.12 13.41
C PHE A 135 -18.64 13.92 14.51
N GLY A 136 -19.44 13.27 15.37
CA GLY A 136 -20.23 13.93 16.41
C GLY A 136 -21.62 14.38 15.93
N LYS A 137 -22.39 14.98 16.85
CA LYS A 137 -23.75 15.47 16.60
C LYS A 137 -23.78 16.87 15.98
N GLU A 138 -22.84 17.72 16.35
CA GLU A 138 -22.68 19.06 15.78
C GLU A 138 -21.64 18.98 14.68
N ILE A 139 -22.10 19.04 13.43
CA ILE A 139 -21.24 18.86 12.28
C ILE A 139 -21.01 20.24 11.65
N PRO A 140 -19.78 20.78 11.66
CA PRO A 140 -19.49 22.10 11.12
C PRO A 140 -19.35 22.06 9.59
N CYS A 141 -20.34 21.50 8.88
CA CYS A 141 -20.23 21.36 7.43
C CYS A 141 -20.19 22.71 6.72
N GLY A 142 -19.32 22.83 5.71
CA GLY A 142 -19.08 24.06 4.98
C GLY A 142 -18.05 25.02 5.58
N ASN A 143 -17.48 24.69 6.76
CA ASN A 143 -16.38 25.45 7.36
C ASN A 143 -15.03 24.76 7.08
N GLY A 144 -13.99 25.56 6.86
CA GLY A 144 -12.62 25.08 6.66
C GLY A 144 -12.28 24.70 5.22
N ALA A 145 -11.02 24.36 4.99
CA ALA A 145 -10.52 23.84 3.71
C ALA A 145 -10.09 22.38 3.91
N PRO A 146 -10.75 21.41 3.25
CA PRO A 146 -10.42 20.01 3.44
C PRO A 146 -8.96 19.75 3.04
N LYS A 147 -8.31 18.87 3.81
CA LYS A 147 -6.95 18.41 3.52
C LYS A 147 -6.93 16.90 3.59
N ASP A 148 -7.05 16.28 2.44
CA ASP A 148 -6.97 14.85 2.26
C ASP A 148 -5.58 14.41 1.79
N ARG A 149 -5.16 13.24 2.28
CA ARG A 149 -3.92 12.57 1.87
C ARG A 149 -4.25 11.12 1.52
N HIS A 150 -3.77 10.64 0.38
CA HIS A 150 -4.05 9.29 -0.09
C HIS A 150 -2.82 8.39 0.03
N LEU A 151 -2.99 7.22 0.63
CA LEU A 151 -1.93 6.28 1.03
C LEU A 151 -2.39 4.83 0.84
N PHE A 152 -1.53 3.88 1.18
CA PHE A 152 -1.85 2.46 1.30
C PHE A 152 -1.39 1.96 2.68
N ALA A 153 -2.24 1.19 3.36
CA ALA A 153 -1.90 0.59 4.66
C ALA A 153 -1.34 -0.83 4.48
N SER A 154 -1.59 -1.43 3.33
CA SER A 154 -1.23 -2.80 2.97
C SER A 154 -0.60 -2.88 1.58
N ALA A 155 0.05 -4.00 1.28
CA ALA A 155 0.65 -4.31 -0.02
C ALA A 155 0.57 -5.81 -0.32
N LEU A 156 0.49 -6.16 -1.61
CA LEU A 156 0.65 -7.53 -2.08
C LEU A 156 2.14 -7.81 -2.34
N THR A 157 2.74 -8.66 -1.52
CA THR A 157 4.19 -8.93 -1.52
C THR A 157 4.49 -10.40 -1.84
N PRO A 158 5.76 -10.77 -2.10
CA PRO A 158 6.20 -12.17 -2.14
C PRO A 158 5.84 -12.99 -0.89
N GLY A 159 5.71 -12.34 0.27
CA GLY A 159 5.31 -12.94 1.54
C GLY A 159 3.80 -12.99 1.76
N GLY A 160 2.99 -12.57 0.78
CA GLY A 160 1.54 -12.42 0.92
C GLY A 160 1.12 -10.98 1.18
N ILE A 161 -0.05 -10.80 1.78
CA ILE A 161 -0.57 -9.48 2.14
C ILE A 161 0.18 -9.00 3.39
N VAL A 162 0.91 -7.89 3.27
CA VAL A 162 1.63 -7.27 4.39
C VAL A 162 0.98 -5.92 4.69
N HIS A 163 0.83 -5.58 5.97
CA HIS A 163 0.26 -4.30 6.38
C HIS A 163 1.06 -3.64 7.50
N HIS A 164 0.92 -2.32 7.59
CA HIS A 164 1.53 -1.49 8.63
C HIS A 164 0.48 -0.84 9.54
N LEU A 165 -0.71 -1.46 9.65
CA LEU A 165 -1.79 -1.02 10.55
C LEU A 165 -1.32 -0.73 12.00
N PRO A 166 -0.44 -1.53 12.63
CA PRO A 166 0.05 -1.22 13.99
C PRO A 166 0.68 0.16 14.15
N THR A 167 1.41 0.64 13.14
CA THR A 167 2.06 1.97 13.15
C THR A 167 1.12 3.09 12.68
N ILE A 168 0.02 2.74 12.01
CA ILE A 168 -0.96 3.71 11.50
C ILE A 168 -2.05 3.97 12.55
N LEU A 169 -2.45 2.93 13.29
CA LEU A 169 -3.54 2.96 14.25
C LEU A 169 -3.11 3.44 15.64
N GLU A 170 -2.33 4.52 15.71
CA GLU A 170 -2.02 5.24 16.96
C GLU A 170 -3.18 6.19 17.36
N VAL A 171 -4.37 5.61 17.45
CA VAL A 171 -5.66 6.31 17.61
C VAL A 171 -6.33 5.98 18.94
N GLU A 172 -7.23 6.87 19.39
CA GLU A 172 -8.02 6.68 20.61
C GLU A 172 -9.36 5.98 20.34
N ARG A 173 -9.84 6.03 19.09
CA ARG A 173 -11.11 5.42 18.69
C ARG A 173 -10.96 4.69 17.37
N LEU A 174 -11.01 3.36 17.41
CA LEU A 174 -11.12 2.54 16.21
C LEU A 174 -12.56 2.06 16.00
N PHE A 175 -13.11 2.37 14.84
CA PHE A 175 -14.34 1.80 14.32
C PHE A 175 -13.98 0.70 13.31
N VAL A 176 -14.58 -0.48 13.44
CA VAL A 176 -14.35 -1.59 12.52
C VAL A 176 -15.62 -1.92 11.76
N LEU A 177 -15.51 -2.00 10.43
CA LEU A 177 -16.58 -2.46 9.55
C LEU A 177 -16.32 -3.94 9.24
N LYS A 178 -17.21 -4.81 9.71
CA LYS A 178 -17.21 -6.26 9.45
C LYS A 178 -18.28 -6.64 8.42
N GLY A 179 -18.09 -7.78 7.79
CA GLY A 179 -19.04 -8.41 6.88
C GLY A 179 -18.38 -8.85 5.58
N GLU A 180 -19.15 -9.46 4.70
CA GLU A 180 -18.66 -10.03 3.46
C GLU A 180 -18.46 -8.99 2.35
N PRO A 181 -17.57 -9.22 1.37
CA PRO A 181 -17.40 -8.32 0.24
C PRO A 181 -18.72 -8.12 -0.50
N GLY A 182 -19.12 -6.88 -0.74
CA GLY A 182 -20.44 -6.57 -1.33
C GLY A 182 -21.55 -6.28 -0.31
N ALA A 183 -21.30 -6.37 1.00
CA ALA A 183 -22.28 -6.01 2.03
C ALA A 183 -22.52 -4.49 2.19
N GLY A 184 -21.83 -3.64 1.41
CA GLY A 184 -21.98 -2.18 1.44
C GLY A 184 -20.94 -1.41 2.26
N LYS A 185 -19.93 -2.09 2.81
CA LYS A 185 -18.84 -1.47 3.59
C LYS A 185 -18.10 -0.41 2.79
N GLU A 186 -17.69 -0.74 1.57
CA GLU A 186 -16.90 0.15 0.72
C GLU A 186 -17.69 1.42 0.35
N ARG A 187 -18.98 1.27 0.07
CA ARG A 187 -19.88 2.40 -0.20
C ARG A 187 -19.95 3.33 1.01
N VAL A 188 -20.19 2.79 2.20
CA VAL A 188 -20.28 3.61 3.42
C VAL A 188 -18.96 4.29 3.74
N LEU A 189 -17.83 3.62 3.52
CA LEU A 189 -16.51 4.23 3.76
C LEU A 189 -16.20 5.36 2.78
N GLN A 190 -16.61 5.24 1.51
CA GLN A 190 -16.56 6.33 0.53
C GLN A 190 -17.49 7.49 0.92
N GLU A 191 -18.70 7.19 1.41
CA GLU A 191 -19.63 8.21 1.93
C GLU A 191 -19.03 8.97 3.11
N LEU A 192 -18.36 8.29 4.05
CA LEU A 192 -17.64 8.91 5.17
C LEU A 192 -16.49 9.80 4.70
N ALA A 193 -15.68 9.36 3.74
CA ALA A 193 -14.58 10.16 3.19
C ALA A 193 -15.12 11.43 2.51
N GLY A 194 -16.18 11.30 1.70
CA GLY A 194 -16.85 12.45 1.09
C GLY A 194 -17.50 13.38 2.11
N PHE A 195 -18.00 12.84 3.21
CA PHE A 195 -18.52 13.62 4.33
C PHE A 195 -17.42 14.41 5.05
N ALA A 196 -16.30 13.76 5.38
CA ALA A 196 -15.12 14.41 5.96
C ALA A 196 -14.65 15.58 5.07
N TYR A 197 -14.58 15.37 3.76
CA TYR A 197 -14.23 16.39 2.79
C TYR A 197 -15.19 17.58 2.82
N ARG A 198 -16.51 17.33 2.70
CA ARG A 198 -17.52 18.41 2.67
C ARG A 198 -17.58 19.23 3.96
N CYS A 199 -17.19 18.63 5.08
CA CYS A 199 -17.19 19.29 6.37
C CYS A 199 -15.79 19.80 6.77
N GLY A 200 -14.85 19.87 5.81
CA GLY A 200 -13.58 20.57 5.95
C GLY A 200 -12.56 19.89 6.86
N PHE A 201 -12.72 18.59 7.14
CA PHE A 201 -11.81 17.84 7.98
C PHE A 201 -10.45 17.63 7.30
N ARG A 202 -9.40 17.51 8.11
CA ARG A 202 -8.14 16.88 7.70
C ARG A 202 -8.24 15.38 7.91
N PHE A 203 -8.01 14.60 6.87
CA PHE A 203 -8.13 13.15 6.94
C PHE A 203 -7.16 12.44 5.98
N GLU A 204 -6.91 11.17 6.22
CA GLU A 204 -6.09 10.32 5.38
C GLU A 204 -6.92 9.13 4.88
N VAL A 205 -6.81 8.83 3.59
CA VAL A 205 -7.49 7.73 2.92
C VAL A 205 -6.45 6.69 2.56
N TYR A 206 -6.57 5.52 3.18
CA TYR A 206 -5.75 4.36 2.88
C TYR A 206 -6.52 3.44 1.93
N HIS A 207 -6.05 3.37 0.70
CA HIS A 207 -6.65 2.58 -0.36
C HIS A 207 -6.34 1.10 -0.22
N CYS A 208 -7.21 0.28 -0.80
CA CYS A 208 -7.01 -1.16 -0.86
C CYS A 208 -5.85 -1.51 -1.80
N ALA A 209 -4.91 -2.33 -1.30
CA ALA A 209 -3.76 -2.79 -2.08
C ALA A 209 -4.16 -3.63 -3.30
N PHE A 210 -5.32 -4.29 -3.24
CA PHE A 210 -5.85 -5.14 -4.30
C PHE A 210 -6.69 -4.34 -5.32
N ASP A 211 -7.56 -3.44 -4.85
CA ASP A 211 -8.38 -2.57 -5.70
C ASP A 211 -8.29 -1.10 -5.25
N PRO A 212 -7.36 -0.30 -5.80
CA PRO A 212 -7.10 1.07 -5.34
C PRO A 212 -8.26 2.08 -5.46
N ALA A 213 -9.37 1.70 -6.08
CA ALA A 213 -10.60 2.50 -6.08
C ALA A 213 -11.39 2.35 -4.76
N GLN A 214 -11.10 1.31 -3.97
CA GLN A 214 -11.73 1.03 -2.68
C GLN A 214 -10.84 1.53 -1.55
N ILE A 215 -11.49 1.86 -0.43
CA ILE A 215 -10.83 2.33 0.79
C ILE A 215 -10.77 1.16 1.77
N ASP A 216 -9.60 0.93 2.37
CA ASP A 216 -9.43 -0.02 3.47
C ASP A 216 -9.49 0.69 4.83
N LEU A 217 -8.98 1.92 4.92
CA LEU A 217 -8.94 2.67 6.17
C LEU A 217 -9.13 4.18 5.93
N LEU A 218 -10.01 4.79 6.72
CA LEU A 218 -10.14 6.24 6.83
C LEU A 218 -9.60 6.69 8.18
N LEU A 219 -8.63 7.60 8.20
CA LEU A 219 -8.01 8.12 9.41
C LEU A 219 -8.30 9.60 9.55
N LEU A 220 -8.72 10.02 10.74
CA LEU A 220 -8.93 11.40 11.15
C LEU A 220 -7.91 11.73 12.26
N PRO A 221 -6.71 12.23 11.90
CA PRO A 221 -5.61 12.38 12.86
C PRO A 221 -5.94 13.33 14.01
N GLU A 222 -6.60 14.46 13.73
CA GLU A 222 -6.95 15.47 14.73
C GLU A 222 -7.98 14.96 15.74
N GLN A 223 -8.89 14.09 15.30
CA GLN A 223 -9.91 13.44 16.12
C GLN A 223 -9.40 12.16 16.78
N ARG A 224 -8.17 11.74 16.46
CA ARG A 224 -7.56 10.45 16.83
C ARG A 224 -8.52 9.29 16.61
N THR A 225 -9.16 9.27 15.43
CA THR A 225 -10.19 8.31 15.05
C THR A 225 -9.84 7.61 13.76
N ALA A 226 -10.06 6.29 13.70
CA ALA A 226 -9.91 5.48 12.50
C ALA A 226 -11.19 4.69 12.21
N VAL A 227 -11.50 4.50 10.93
CA VAL A 227 -12.55 3.59 10.45
C VAL A 227 -11.91 2.58 9.51
N LEU A 228 -11.80 1.33 9.97
CA LEU A 228 -11.13 0.23 9.27
C LEU A 228 -12.17 -0.71 8.65
N ASN A 229 -12.05 -0.97 7.35
CA ASN A 229 -12.72 -2.05 6.66
C ASN A 229 -11.97 -3.37 6.93
N LEU A 230 -12.56 -4.27 7.72
CA LEU A 230 -12.01 -5.59 7.97
C LEU A 230 -12.58 -6.58 6.97
N PHE A 231 -11.69 -7.23 6.20
CA PHE A 231 -12.04 -8.17 5.15
C PHE A 231 -11.34 -9.52 5.36
N PRO A 232 -11.85 -10.63 4.77
CA PRO A 232 -11.40 -11.99 5.09
C PRO A 232 -9.90 -12.24 4.85
N GLU A 233 -9.31 -11.58 3.84
CA GLU A 233 -7.90 -11.76 3.50
C GLU A 233 -6.94 -10.92 4.36
N LEU A 234 -7.44 -10.00 5.19
CA LEU A 234 -6.63 -9.18 6.06
C LEU A 234 -6.35 -9.92 7.38
N ASP A 235 -5.10 -10.36 7.56
CA ASP A 235 -4.65 -10.96 8.82
C ASP A 235 -4.38 -9.91 9.90
N PHE A 236 -5.46 -9.29 10.39
CA PHE A 236 -5.40 -8.29 11.46
C PHE A 236 -6.50 -8.51 12.49
N VAL A 237 -6.08 -8.62 13.75
CA VAL A 237 -7.00 -8.73 14.90
C VAL A 237 -6.86 -7.45 15.73
N PRO A 238 -7.83 -6.51 15.69
CA PRO A 238 -7.71 -5.23 16.39
C PRO A 238 -7.38 -5.35 17.88
N THR A 239 -7.93 -6.35 18.55
CA THR A 239 -7.71 -6.58 20.00
C THR A 239 -6.32 -7.11 20.35
N SER A 240 -5.51 -7.52 19.37
CA SER A 240 -4.13 -7.97 19.61
C SER A 240 -3.14 -6.81 19.73
N LEU A 241 -3.52 -5.59 19.32
CA LEU A 241 -2.65 -4.42 19.35
C LEU A 241 -2.76 -3.71 20.73
N PRO A 242 -1.68 -3.68 21.53
CA PRO A 242 -1.72 -3.06 22.86
C PRO A 242 -2.05 -1.57 22.79
N GLY A 243 -2.96 -1.11 23.64
CA GLY A 243 -3.34 0.31 23.73
C GLY A 243 -4.32 0.78 22.65
N LEU A 244 -4.66 -0.07 21.66
CA LEU A 244 -5.68 0.24 20.68
C LEU A 244 -7.08 0.06 21.28
N ASN A 245 -7.84 1.14 21.35
CA ASN A 245 -9.22 1.10 21.80
C ASN A 245 -10.17 0.82 20.62
N LEU A 246 -10.61 -0.44 20.53
CA LEU A 246 -11.72 -0.83 19.67
C LEU A 246 -13.02 -0.22 20.20
N TYR A 247 -13.40 0.93 19.64
CA TYR A 247 -14.53 1.73 20.12
C TYR A 247 -15.87 1.11 19.74
N ARG A 248 -16.01 0.64 18.49
CA ARG A 248 -17.22 0.00 18.01
C ARG A 248 -17.00 -0.86 16.78
N GLU A 249 -17.79 -1.93 16.68
CA GLU A 249 -17.87 -2.76 15.49
C GLU A 249 -19.24 -2.61 14.82
N TYR A 250 -19.23 -2.58 13.50
CA TYR A 250 -20.41 -2.53 12.66
C TYR A 250 -20.42 -3.75 11.74
N ASP A 251 -21.38 -4.63 11.92
CA ASP A 251 -21.56 -5.81 11.07
C ASP A 251 -22.55 -5.47 9.94
N PHE A 252 -22.02 -5.43 8.72
CA PHE A 252 -22.78 -5.10 7.51
C PHE A 252 -23.57 -6.28 6.97
N ASP A 253 -23.30 -7.52 7.40
CA ASP A 253 -24.08 -8.67 6.96
C ASP A 253 -25.52 -8.60 7.47
N PHE A 254 -25.79 -7.84 8.55
CA PHE A 254 -27.15 -7.51 8.99
C PHE A 254 -27.95 -6.66 8.00
N CYS A 255 -27.28 -6.01 7.04
CA CYS A 255 -27.91 -5.27 5.96
C CYS A 255 -28.36 -6.19 4.82
N LEU A 256 -27.88 -7.42 4.76
CA LEU A 256 -28.20 -8.36 3.69
C LEU A 256 -29.53 -9.08 3.98
N ASP A 257 -30.32 -9.30 2.93
CA ASP A 257 -31.51 -10.14 2.95
C ASP A 257 -31.10 -11.62 2.83
N PRO A 258 -31.37 -12.46 3.85
CA PRO A 258 -30.90 -13.85 3.85
C PRO A 258 -31.44 -14.69 2.69
N ASP A 259 -32.67 -14.45 2.24
CA ASP A 259 -33.29 -15.20 1.15
C ASP A 259 -32.61 -14.89 -0.18
N SER A 260 -32.31 -13.60 -0.43
CA SER A 260 -31.53 -13.15 -1.59
C SER A 260 -30.11 -13.76 -1.60
N ILE A 261 -29.42 -13.78 -0.46
CA ILE A 261 -28.08 -14.40 -0.36
C ILE A 261 -28.15 -15.91 -0.56
N ASN A 262 -29.21 -16.56 -0.06
CA ASN A 262 -29.41 -17.99 -0.24
C ASN A 262 -29.69 -18.35 -1.70
N ALA A 263 -30.41 -17.49 -2.43
CA ALA A 263 -30.73 -17.69 -3.84
C ALA A 263 -29.50 -17.73 -4.74
N CYS A 264 -28.43 -16.99 -4.38
CA CYS A 264 -27.20 -16.90 -5.16
C CYS A 264 -25.98 -17.54 -4.46
N ARG A 265 -26.24 -18.49 -3.55
CA ARG A 265 -25.22 -19.11 -2.68
C ARG A 265 -24.15 -19.86 -3.47
N GLU A 266 -24.52 -20.59 -4.52
CA GLU A 266 -23.56 -21.39 -5.28
C GLU A 266 -22.65 -20.49 -6.13
N GLU A 267 -23.20 -19.43 -6.73
CA GLU A 267 -22.46 -18.38 -7.43
C GLU A 267 -21.45 -17.71 -6.50
N LEU A 268 -21.87 -17.34 -5.28
CA LEU A 268 -20.97 -16.80 -4.26
C LEU A 268 -19.85 -17.78 -3.89
N ARG A 269 -20.16 -19.08 -3.79
CA ARG A 269 -19.17 -20.12 -3.47
C ARG A 269 -18.14 -20.25 -4.60
N GLU A 270 -18.59 -20.36 -5.84
CA GLU A 270 -17.73 -20.49 -7.02
C GLU A 270 -16.84 -19.25 -7.20
N ALA A 271 -17.43 -18.05 -7.12
CA ALA A 271 -16.70 -16.79 -7.22
C ALA A 271 -15.62 -16.68 -6.13
N ARG A 272 -15.94 -17.05 -4.89
CA ARG A 272 -14.96 -17.07 -3.78
C ARG A 272 -13.82 -18.05 -4.02
N GLU A 273 -14.11 -19.24 -4.54
CA GLU A 273 -13.08 -20.23 -4.88
C GLU A 273 -12.17 -19.71 -6.01
N VAL A 274 -12.73 -19.07 -7.03
CA VAL A 274 -11.97 -18.46 -8.14
C VAL A 274 -11.11 -17.30 -7.63
N PHE A 275 -11.67 -16.45 -6.76
CA PHE A 275 -10.95 -15.34 -6.13
C PHE A 275 -9.73 -15.87 -5.35
N ALA A 276 -9.96 -16.78 -4.40
CA ALA A 276 -8.91 -17.29 -3.52
C ALA A 276 -7.79 -17.96 -4.32
N ARG A 277 -8.15 -18.81 -5.30
CA ARG A 277 -7.18 -19.48 -6.17
C ARG A 277 -6.38 -18.50 -7.01
N SER A 278 -7.02 -17.48 -7.54
CA SER A 278 -6.38 -16.48 -8.42
C SER A 278 -5.48 -15.53 -7.63
N LEU A 279 -5.88 -15.11 -6.43
CA LEU A 279 -5.05 -14.32 -5.53
C LEU A 279 -3.82 -15.12 -5.07
N ALA A 280 -4.00 -16.37 -4.64
CA ALA A 280 -2.88 -17.24 -4.26
C ALA A 280 -1.90 -17.45 -5.42
N ARG A 281 -2.42 -17.67 -6.64
CA ARG A 281 -1.59 -17.77 -7.85
C ARG A 281 -0.83 -16.47 -8.11
N ALA A 282 -1.46 -15.31 -7.96
CA ALA A 282 -0.79 -14.03 -8.15
C ALA A 282 0.39 -13.86 -7.18
N ILE A 283 0.16 -14.08 -5.88
CA ILE A 283 1.19 -14.00 -4.83
C ILE A 283 2.33 -14.98 -5.12
N ALA A 284 2.02 -16.22 -5.52
CA ALA A 284 3.03 -17.21 -5.87
C ALA A 284 3.91 -16.77 -7.07
N TYR A 285 3.34 -16.10 -8.07
CA TYR A 285 4.13 -15.57 -9.19
C TYR A 285 4.90 -14.29 -8.83
N ILE A 286 4.41 -13.45 -7.92
CA ILE A 286 5.18 -12.35 -7.33
C ILE A 286 6.40 -12.92 -6.59
N LYS A 287 6.21 -13.98 -5.81
CA LYS A 287 7.31 -14.68 -5.13
C LYS A 287 8.35 -15.23 -6.10
N LYS A 288 7.92 -15.94 -7.16
CA LYS A 288 8.83 -16.41 -8.22
C LYS A 288 9.58 -15.27 -8.91
N ALA A 289 8.91 -14.14 -9.13
CA ALA A 289 9.56 -12.97 -9.72
C ALA A 289 10.66 -12.43 -8.80
N LYS A 290 10.41 -12.36 -7.48
CA LYS A 290 11.45 -12.00 -6.50
C LYS A 290 12.59 -13.01 -6.48
N GLU A 291 12.31 -14.31 -6.45
CA GLU A 291 13.36 -15.35 -6.46
C GLU A 291 14.32 -15.19 -7.65
N VAL A 292 13.79 -14.95 -8.86
CA VAL A 292 14.62 -14.72 -10.06
C VAL A 292 15.31 -13.35 -10.03
N HIS A 293 14.69 -12.35 -9.41
CA HIS A 293 15.32 -11.05 -9.22
C HIS A 293 16.51 -11.16 -8.26
N ASP A 294 16.37 -11.88 -7.14
CA ASP A 294 17.41 -12.13 -6.16
C ASP A 294 18.56 -12.96 -6.79
N GLU A 295 18.27 -13.94 -7.66
CA GLU A 295 19.27 -14.65 -8.49
C GLU A 295 20.07 -13.66 -9.36
N MET A 296 19.38 -12.73 -10.04
CA MET A 296 20.01 -11.74 -10.91
C MET A 296 20.83 -10.73 -10.12
N GLU A 297 20.39 -10.36 -8.93
CA GLU A 297 21.06 -9.41 -8.04
C GLU A 297 22.46 -9.91 -7.64
N GLN A 298 22.66 -11.23 -7.50
CA GLN A 298 23.99 -11.80 -7.21
C GLN A 298 25.06 -11.37 -8.24
N PHE A 299 24.70 -11.29 -9.53
CA PHE A 299 25.65 -10.82 -10.54
C PHE A 299 26.11 -9.38 -10.32
N TYR A 300 25.24 -8.53 -9.78
CA TYR A 300 25.57 -7.14 -9.47
C TYR A 300 26.34 -7.04 -8.15
N VAL A 301 25.98 -7.83 -7.15
CA VAL A 301 26.69 -7.90 -5.86
C VAL A 301 28.14 -8.34 -6.08
N GLU A 302 28.39 -9.38 -6.87
CA GLU A 302 29.75 -9.86 -7.19
C GLU A 302 30.60 -8.85 -7.99
N ALA A 303 29.94 -7.94 -8.71
CA ALA A 303 30.58 -6.91 -9.50
C ALA A 303 30.76 -5.58 -8.75
N MET A 304 30.15 -5.38 -7.59
CA MET A 304 30.14 -4.10 -6.89
C MET A 304 31.36 -3.91 -5.97
N ASP A 305 32.03 -2.76 -6.08
CA ASP A 305 32.97 -2.24 -5.08
C ASP A 305 32.18 -1.59 -3.93
N PHE A 306 31.77 -2.41 -2.96
CA PHE A 306 31.05 -1.94 -1.79
C PHE A 306 31.87 -0.98 -0.92
N GLU A 307 33.20 -1.11 -0.89
CA GLU A 307 34.03 -0.16 -0.15
C GLU A 307 34.02 1.22 -0.81
N GLY A 308 34.08 1.26 -2.15
CA GLY A 308 33.94 2.49 -2.93
C GLY A 308 32.58 3.16 -2.74
N VAL A 309 31.50 2.37 -2.80
CA VAL A 309 30.14 2.86 -2.51
C VAL A 309 30.04 3.43 -1.09
N GLU A 310 30.61 2.75 -0.09
CA GLU A 310 30.58 3.21 1.30
C GLU A 310 31.38 4.50 1.50
N ARG A 311 32.57 4.63 0.88
CA ARG A 311 33.33 5.89 0.87
C ARG A 311 32.48 7.03 0.28
N ARG A 312 31.84 6.79 -0.87
CA ARG A 312 30.99 7.79 -1.52
C ARG A 312 29.79 8.18 -0.64
N ARG A 313 29.18 7.22 0.04
CA ARG A 313 28.10 7.46 1.00
C ARG A 313 28.56 8.38 2.13
N GLN A 314 29.75 8.15 2.69
CA GLN A 314 30.33 8.96 3.76
C GLN A 314 30.62 10.40 3.29
N GLU A 315 31.17 10.56 2.09
CA GLU A 315 31.39 11.89 1.49
C GLU A 315 30.08 12.68 1.35
N ILE A 316 29.04 12.05 0.79
CA ILE A 316 27.73 12.68 0.60
C ILE A 316 27.11 13.02 1.96
N LEU A 317 27.20 12.12 2.93
CA LEU A 317 26.68 12.36 4.27
C LEU A 317 27.39 13.54 4.94
N ALA A 318 28.72 13.62 4.85
CA ALA A 318 29.48 14.74 5.41
C ALA A 318 29.09 16.07 4.74
N ARG A 319 28.90 16.08 3.40
CA ARG A 319 28.40 17.24 2.67
C ARG A 319 27.02 17.68 3.17
N ILE A 320 26.07 16.74 3.28
CA ILE A 320 24.72 17.03 3.77
C ILE A 320 24.75 17.62 5.19
N LEU A 321 25.54 17.02 6.08
CA LEU A 321 25.66 17.48 7.47
C LEU A 321 26.31 18.86 7.58
N ALA A 322 27.19 19.24 6.64
CA ALA A 322 27.77 20.58 6.58
C ALA A 322 26.73 21.67 6.24
N PHE A 323 25.59 21.30 5.65
CA PHE A 323 24.47 22.22 5.38
C PHE A 323 23.44 22.28 6.52
N ALA A 324 23.56 21.42 7.55
CA ALA A 324 22.68 21.45 8.71
C ALA A 324 23.26 22.42 9.77
N PRO A 325 22.60 23.57 10.04
CA PRO A 325 23.07 24.54 11.02
C PRO A 325 23.01 24.05 12.48
#